data_AF-A0A925IF94-F1
#
_entry.id   AF-A0A925IF94-F1
#
_cell.length_a   1.000
_cell.length_b   1.000
_cell.length_c   1.000
_cell.angle_alpha   90.00
_cell.angle_beta   90.00
_cell.angle_gamma   90.00
#
_symmetry.space_group_name_H-M   'P 1'
#
loop_
_entity.id
_entity.type
_entity.pdbx_description
1 polymer ?
#
loop_
_entity_poly.entity_id
_entity_poly.type
_entity_poly.pdbx_seq_one_letter_code
_entity_poly.pdbx_strand_id
1 'polypeptide(L)'
;AIAPDYDKVGKFHRFLFGEGYRKLWAAKVKVKIFYLAKEKGGMTILRKGGGLQTKSLRLKDGSGNEWTLRTIQKYPEQGLPPHLRVSLAKDILQDQVVTAHPFASLTVPPLAEALMIPHAHPEIVYVPDDPLLGEFRQEFGNAVFLLEERGPLDGEGTDNTEKAQRELQEDNDTRVEQKIVLRARLLDIIMGDWDRHEDQWRWDKKEDKNNKVYTPVPRDRDMVYYNTSGVFPWIVSHQWLKSKFQGFHPAIRDIKGFNVNARYFDRYFLNQLDESDWKEQVAYVQNKLTDSLIHEAIRMMPDTIFSLSGQRLIHTIISRRNVIAKQAMEYYRFISKYVDIAASDKREYVEIFNDSEGVLTVRVNKIKKDDTKGHTMYQRRFDPAVTKEIRVYGFDGNDVFSAIGSGSSPIKIRMIGGSGTDSFHVDADFTGRRKLFIYDRQSERNMFSSTSGVKLRLSDDSTINIYDKKAFKYDRYATLLLANYSIDDRFLFRVGFSNERQGFRKGPYAFYNEFMVNYSLARQTFLITYFAEFKKLVGKNDLGINLYSRGPRSISNFFGLGNETVFENKDN
;
A
#
# COMPACT_ATOMS: atom_id res chain seq x y z
N ALA A 1 -15.16 17.42 24.76
CA ALA A 1 -14.41 17.56 23.50
C ALA A 1 -13.17 16.69 23.61
N ILE A 2 -12.68 16.13 22.51
CA ILE A 2 -11.51 15.24 22.54
C ILE A 2 -10.22 16.05 22.64
N ALA A 3 -10.07 17.07 21.78
CA ALA A 3 -8.91 17.94 21.75
C ALA A 3 -9.32 19.34 21.26
N PRO A 4 -9.93 20.18 22.14
CA PRO A 4 -10.49 21.47 21.74
C PRO A 4 -9.44 22.50 21.27
N ASP A 5 -8.18 22.32 21.66
CA ASP A 5 -7.10 23.24 21.28
C ASP A 5 -6.81 23.24 19.77
N TYR A 6 -7.19 22.17 19.06
CA TYR A 6 -7.06 22.12 17.61
C TYR A 6 -7.83 23.20 16.84
N ASP A 7 -8.91 23.72 17.43
CA ASP A 7 -9.73 24.76 16.81
C ASP A 7 -9.32 26.18 17.26
N LYS A 8 -8.35 26.30 18.17
CA LYS A 8 -7.80 27.58 18.66
C LYS A 8 -6.66 28.10 17.77
N VAL A 9 -6.93 28.24 16.47
CA VAL A 9 -5.95 28.70 15.47
C VAL A 9 -6.47 29.88 14.64
N GLY A 10 -5.57 30.80 14.29
CA GLY A 10 -5.88 32.02 13.53
C GLY A 10 -6.17 31.78 12.05
N LYS A 11 -6.72 32.80 11.36
CA LYS A 11 -7.10 32.73 9.95
C LYS A 11 -5.92 32.37 9.02
N PHE A 12 -4.74 32.93 9.27
CA PHE A 12 -3.54 32.63 8.47
C PHE A 12 -3.10 31.17 8.62
N HIS A 13 -3.17 30.61 9.83
CA HIS A 13 -2.88 29.20 10.07
C HIS A 13 -3.83 28.29 9.30
N ARG A 14 -5.13 28.60 9.30
CA ARG A 14 -6.15 27.87 8.54
C ARG A 14 -5.95 28.00 7.02
N PHE A 15 -5.52 29.16 6.54
CA PHE A 15 -5.17 29.35 5.13
C PHE A 15 -3.99 28.45 4.71
N LEU A 16 -2.94 28.38 5.55
CA LEU A 16 -1.73 27.62 5.24
C LEU A 16 -1.93 26.10 5.42
N PHE A 17 -2.50 25.67 6.54
CA PHE A 17 -2.57 24.26 6.97
C PHE A 17 -3.97 23.62 6.88
N GLY A 18 -4.98 24.42 6.55
CA GLY A 18 -6.34 23.95 6.31
C GLY A 18 -7.24 23.87 7.55
N GLU A 19 -8.52 23.64 7.26
CA GLU A 19 -9.59 23.48 8.24
C GLU A 19 -9.69 22.06 8.80
N GLY A 20 -9.49 21.05 7.95
CA GLY A 20 -9.62 19.63 8.32
C GLY A 20 -10.95 19.34 9.03
N TYR A 21 -10.86 18.73 10.21
CA TYR A 21 -11.97 18.44 11.13
C TYR A 21 -11.81 19.17 12.48
N ARG A 22 -11.12 20.31 12.54
CA ARG A 22 -10.86 21.04 13.80
C ARG A 22 -12.11 21.22 14.67
N LYS A 23 -13.23 21.60 14.05
CA LYS A 23 -14.54 21.74 14.73
C LYS A 23 -15.06 20.43 15.33
N LEU A 24 -14.80 19.28 14.71
CA LEU A 24 -15.19 17.98 15.27
C LEU A 24 -14.37 17.64 16.52
N TRP A 25 -13.06 17.93 16.50
CA TRP A 25 -12.18 17.72 17.65
C TRP A 25 -12.53 18.60 18.85
N ALA A 26 -13.08 19.80 18.59
CA ALA A 26 -13.56 20.74 19.60
C ALA A 26 -15.03 20.53 20.03
N ALA A 27 -15.81 19.72 19.31
CA ALA A 27 -17.22 19.51 19.62
C ALA A 27 -17.43 18.83 20.98
N LYS A 28 -18.46 19.28 21.71
CA LYS A 28 -18.92 18.59 22.92
C LYS A 28 -19.80 17.41 22.51
N VAL A 29 -19.41 16.22 22.93
CA VAL A 29 -20.04 14.95 22.59
C VAL A 29 -20.26 14.16 23.87
N LYS A 30 -21.43 13.53 24.00
CA LYS A 30 -21.69 12.57 25.07
C LYS A 30 -21.05 11.24 24.69
N VAL A 31 -20.21 10.71 25.56
CA VAL A 31 -19.52 9.42 25.38
C VAL A 31 -19.75 8.58 26.62
N LYS A 32 -19.80 7.25 26.43
CA LYS A 32 -19.95 6.31 27.53
C LYS A 32 -18.72 6.36 28.43
N ILE A 33 -18.92 6.42 29.75
CA ILE A 33 -17.83 6.28 30.72
C ILE A 33 -17.53 4.79 30.88
N PHE A 34 -16.28 4.41 30.67
CA PHE A 34 -15.81 3.03 30.71
C PHE A 34 -14.97 2.82 31.97
N TYR A 35 -15.40 1.89 32.82
CA TYR A 35 -14.68 1.45 34.02
C TYR A 35 -14.27 0.00 33.85
N LEU A 36 -12.99 -0.32 34.08
CA LEU A 36 -12.45 -1.67 33.87
C LEU A 36 -13.24 -2.72 34.68
N ALA A 37 -13.62 -2.39 35.92
CA ALA A 37 -14.36 -3.31 36.81
C ALA A 37 -15.80 -3.62 36.36
N LYS A 38 -16.45 -2.71 35.63
CA LYS A 38 -17.90 -2.78 35.33
C LYS A 38 -18.19 -3.32 33.93
N GLU A 39 -17.22 -3.22 33.03
CA GLU A 39 -17.42 -3.51 31.62
C GLU A 39 -17.13 -4.98 31.33
N LYS A 40 -18.03 -5.63 30.58
CA LYS A 40 -17.89 -7.01 30.06
C LYS A 40 -17.42 -8.03 31.12
N GLY A 41 -18.01 -7.98 32.32
CA GLY A 41 -17.69 -8.91 33.40
C GLY A 41 -16.37 -8.63 34.15
N GLY A 42 -15.79 -7.44 33.93
CA GLY A 42 -14.51 -7.04 34.51
C GLY A 42 -13.38 -7.29 33.51
N MET A 43 -12.73 -6.22 33.08
CA MET A 43 -11.61 -6.28 32.15
C MET A 43 -10.27 -6.22 32.87
N THR A 44 -9.32 -7.03 32.38
CA THR A 44 -7.93 -7.07 32.85
C THR A 44 -6.98 -6.60 31.76
N ILE A 45 -5.91 -5.90 32.15
CA ILE A 45 -4.90 -5.42 31.20
C ILE A 45 -3.90 -6.54 30.95
N LEU A 46 -3.76 -6.96 29.68
CA LEU A 46 -2.81 -8.00 29.29
C LEU A 46 -1.43 -7.43 28.96
N ARG A 47 -1.39 -6.31 28.23
CA ARG A 47 -0.15 -5.65 27.83
C ARG A 47 -0.40 -4.26 27.26
N LYS A 48 0.60 -3.39 27.40
CA LYS A 48 0.71 -2.16 26.63
C LYS A 48 1.15 -2.45 25.20
N GLY A 49 0.58 -1.71 24.26
CA GLY A 49 1.00 -1.66 22.87
C GLY A 49 0.92 -0.23 22.34
N GLY A 50 1.01 -0.08 21.04
CA GLY A 50 0.91 1.22 20.37
C GLY A 50 1.73 1.23 19.09
N GLY A 51 1.37 2.15 18.19
CA GLY A 51 2.10 2.41 16.96
C GLY A 51 2.80 3.76 17.04
N LEU A 52 3.33 4.24 15.91
CA LEU A 52 4.04 5.52 15.82
C LEU A 52 3.19 6.76 16.13
N GLN A 53 1.87 6.60 16.27
CA GLN A 53 0.93 7.70 16.51
C GLN A 53 -0.08 7.43 17.63
N THR A 54 -0.16 6.22 18.19
CA THR A 54 -1.22 5.86 19.15
C THR A 54 -0.66 5.07 20.32
N LYS A 55 -1.23 5.32 21.49
CA LYS A 55 -1.10 4.45 22.67
C LYS A 55 -2.27 3.48 22.72
N SER A 56 -2.01 2.21 23.07
CA SER A 56 -3.07 1.21 23.22
C SER A 56 -2.83 0.24 24.37
N LEU A 57 -3.90 -0.28 24.96
CA LEU A 57 -3.88 -1.44 25.85
C LEU A 57 -4.58 -2.61 25.18
N ARG A 58 -4.01 -3.81 25.35
CA ARG A 58 -4.73 -5.06 25.10
C ARG A 58 -5.43 -5.45 26.39
N LEU A 59 -6.74 -5.63 26.33
CA LEU A 59 -7.57 -6.02 27.46
C LEU A 59 -8.11 -7.44 27.24
N LYS A 60 -8.49 -8.11 28.33
CA LYS A 60 -9.23 -9.36 28.33
C LYS A 60 -10.47 -9.21 29.20
N ASP A 61 -11.62 -9.56 28.67
CA ASP A 61 -12.89 -9.50 29.41
C ASP A 61 -13.12 -10.73 30.30
N GLY A 62 -14.21 -10.72 31.08
CA GLY A 62 -14.55 -11.80 32.01
C GLY A 62 -14.88 -13.13 31.32
N SER A 63 -15.22 -13.11 30.03
CA SER A 63 -15.44 -14.30 29.19
C SER A 63 -14.18 -14.78 28.50
N GLY A 64 -13.09 -14.02 28.59
CA GLY A 64 -11.79 -14.33 28.05
C GLY A 64 -11.52 -13.79 26.64
N ASN A 65 -12.44 -13.02 26.06
CA ASN A 65 -12.24 -12.38 24.76
C ASN A 65 -11.28 -11.20 24.89
N GLU A 66 -10.54 -10.95 23.82
CA GLU A 66 -9.53 -9.90 23.80
C GLU A 66 -9.99 -8.65 23.07
N TRP A 67 -9.66 -7.52 23.66
CA TRP A 67 -10.04 -6.20 23.19
C TRP A 67 -8.81 -5.31 23.03
N THR A 68 -8.93 -4.30 22.18
CA THR A 68 -7.94 -3.24 22.03
C THR A 68 -8.57 -1.92 22.41
N LEU A 69 -8.01 -1.27 23.43
CA LEU A 69 -8.36 0.08 23.84
C LEU A 69 -7.29 1.04 23.30
N ARG A 70 -7.62 1.90 22.35
CA ARG A 70 -6.66 2.77 21.63
C ARG A 70 -7.05 4.24 21.74
N THR A 71 -6.08 5.10 22.00
CA THR A 71 -6.29 6.56 21.99
C THR A 71 -6.88 7.04 20.66
N ILE A 72 -7.95 7.85 20.71
CA ILE A 72 -8.45 8.57 19.53
C ILE A 72 -7.47 9.70 19.16
N GLN A 73 -6.99 10.43 20.18
CA GLN A 73 -5.95 11.43 20.02
C GLN A 73 -4.66 10.77 19.51
N LYS A 74 -4.03 11.40 18.52
CA LYS A 74 -2.78 10.93 17.92
C LYS A 74 -1.58 11.72 18.44
N TYR A 75 -0.45 11.03 18.55
CA TYR A 75 0.83 11.50 19.06
C TYR A 75 1.94 11.17 18.04
N PRO A 76 1.95 11.83 16.87
CA PRO A 76 2.82 11.49 15.75
C PRO A 76 4.31 11.79 15.97
N GLU A 77 4.66 12.50 17.04
CA GLU A 77 6.04 12.81 17.39
C GLU A 77 6.90 11.56 17.63
N GLN A 78 6.29 10.43 18.01
CA GLN A 78 7.01 9.18 18.22
C GLN A 78 7.63 8.65 16.91
N GLY A 79 6.99 8.95 15.78
CA GLY A 79 7.47 8.61 14.43
C GLY A 79 8.60 9.52 13.91
N LEU A 80 8.91 10.63 14.60
CA LEU A 80 10.01 11.51 14.20
C LEU A 80 11.35 11.02 14.76
N PRO A 81 12.46 11.20 14.01
CA PRO A 81 13.82 11.08 14.55
C PRO A 81 13.99 11.97 15.80
N PRO A 82 14.78 11.56 16.81
CA PRO A 82 14.89 12.28 18.08
C PRO A 82 15.14 13.80 17.95
N HIS A 83 16.00 14.22 17.01
CA HIS A 83 16.31 15.64 16.77
C HIS A 83 15.14 16.45 16.17
N LEU A 84 14.18 15.80 15.50
CA LEU A 84 12.98 16.47 14.95
C LEU A 84 11.82 16.50 15.95
N ARG A 85 11.88 15.74 17.05
CA ARG A 85 10.80 15.66 18.06
C ARG A 85 10.61 16.96 18.84
N VAL A 86 11.53 17.92 18.75
CA VAL A 86 11.47 19.23 19.42
C VAL A 86 11.49 20.37 18.39
N SER A 87 11.10 20.09 17.14
CA SER A 87 11.15 21.04 16.03
C SER A 87 9.76 21.43 15.54
N LEU A 88 9.70 22.46 14.68
CA LEU A 88 8.49 22.86 13.94
C LEU A 88 7.84 21.67 13.20
N ALA A 89 8.62 20.65 12.80
CA ALA A 89 8.07 19.45 12.16
C ALA A 89 7.12 18.68 13.08
N LYS A 90 7.38 18.63 14.39
CA LYS A 90 6.46 18.03 15.36
C LYS A 90 5.14 18.80 15.39
N ASP A 91 5.20 20.12 15.49
CA ASP A 91 3.99 20.95 15.63
C ASP A 91 3.11 20.86 14.38
N ILE A 92 3.73 20.83 13.18
CA ILE A 92 3.02 20.60 11.93
C ILE A 92 2.38 19.20 11.93
N LEU A 93 3.09 18.15 12.30
CA LEU A 93 2.51 16.80 12.34
C LEU A 93 1.37 16.68 13.36
N GLN A 94 1.53 17.27 14.54
CA GLN A 94 0.50 17.30 15.58
C GLN A 94 -0.74 18.05 15.12
N ASP A 95 -0.56 19.18 14.42
CA ASP A 95 -1.64 19.97 13.83
C ASP A 95 -2.39 19.17 12.76
N GLN A 96 -1.68 18.42 11.92
CA GLN A 96 -2.30 17.66 10.83
C GLN A 96 -3.10 16.43 11.29
N VAL A 97 -3.09 16.08 12.58
CA VAL A 97 -4.04 15.10 13.17
C VAL A 97 -5.49 15.49 12.90
N VAL A 98 -5.78 16.80 12.80
CA VAL A 98 -7.12 17.31 12.50
C VAL A 98 -7.66 16.85 11.14
N THR A 99 -6.82 16.31 10.26
CA THR A 99 -7.25 15.77 8.97
C THR A 99 -7.92 14.39 9.08
N ALA A 100 -7.71 13.68 10.19
CA ALA A 100 -8.39 12.43 10.51
C ALA A 100 -9.74 12.69 11.20
N HIS A 101 -10.74 11.88 10.86
CA HIS A 101 -12.08 12.02 11.43
C HIS A 101 -12.21 11.21 12.75
N PRO A 102 -12.43 11.85 13.91
CA PRO A 102 -12.28 11.18 15.21
C PRO A 102 -13.31 10.09 15.53
N PHE A 103 -14.43 10.04 14.79
CA PHE A 103 -15.52 9.06 14.98
C PHE A 103 -15.74 8.14 13.77
N ALA A 104 -14.77 8.08 12.85
CA ALA A 104 -14.99 7.48 11.53
C ALA A 104 -15.22 5.97 11.57
N SER A 105 -14.51 5.27 12.47
CA SER A 105 -14.61 3.82 12.65
C SER A 105 -16.02 3.35 12.97
N LEU A 106 -16.82 4.16 13.69
CA LEU A 106 -18.22 3.84 14.02
C LEU A 106 -19.11 3.65 12.79
N THR A 107 -18.73 4.22 11.65
CA THR A 107 -19.52 4.18 10.41
C THR A 107 -19.24 2.95 9.55
N VAL A 108 -18.17 2.21 9.85
CA VAL A 108 -17.71 1.08 9.02
C VAL A 108 -18.59 -0.17 9.14
N PRO A 109 -19.03 -0.61 10.34
CA PRO A 109 -19.67 -1.92 10.51
C PRO A 109 -20.87 -2.17 9.59
N PRO A 110 -21.87 -1.26 9.47
CA PRO A 110 -23.03 -1.52 8.60
C PRO A 110 -22.65 -1.67 7.13
N LEU A 111 -21.62 -0.96 6.68
CA LEU A 111 -21.11 -1.03 5.30
C LEU A 111 -20.33 -2.33 5.06
N ALA A 112 -19.52 -2.75 6.03
CA ALA A 112 -18.74 -3.98 5.95
C ALA A 112 -19.65 -5.22 5.98
N GLU A 113 -20.63 -5.25 6.88
CA GLU A 113 -21.63 -6.32 7.01
C GLU A 113 -22.39 -6.54 5.70
N ALA A 114 -22.89 -5.46 5.08
CA ALA A 114 -23.62 -5.54 3.80
C ALA A 114 -22.79 -6.12 2.64
N LEU A 115 -21.45 -6.08 2.78
CA LEU A 115 -20.50 -6.62 1.81
C LEU A 115 -19.93 -7.98 2.21
N MET A 116 -20.40 -8.57 3.31
CA MET A 116 -19.91 -9.81 3.90
C MET A 116 -18.41 -9.73 4.23
N ILE A 117 -17.94 -8.57 4.68
CA ILE A 117 -16.57 -8.35 5.12
C ILE A 117 -16.55 -8.50 6.64
N PRO A 118 -15.82 -9.47 7.21
CA PRO A 118 -15.64 -9.56 8.67
C PRO A 118 -15.13 -8.24 9.26
N HIS A 119 -15.73 -7.78 10.35
CA HIS A 119 -15.38 -6.50 10.97
C HIS A 119 -15.54 -6.55 12.48
N ALA A 120 -14.82 -5.68 13.19
CA ALA A 120 -15.04 -5.46 14.61
C ALA A 120 -16.25 -4.54 14.86
N HIS A 121 -16.66 -4.46 16.12
CA HIS A 121 -17.68 -3.54 16.61
C HIS A 121 -17.05 -2.41 17.43
N PRO A 122 -16.60 -1.31 16.80
CA PRO A 122 -15.97 -0.20 17.49
C PRO A 122 -16.94 0.55 18.41
N GLU A 123 -16.48 0.82 19.63
CA GLU A 123 -17.11 1.73 20.58
C GLU A 123 -16.19 2.90 20.90
N ILE A 124 -16.73 4.12 21.05
CA ILE A 124 -15.97 5.27 21.56
C ILE A 124 -16.34 5.49 23.02
N VAL A 125 -15.32 5.41 23.88
CA VAL A 125 -15.47 5.45 25.34
C VAL A 125 -14.55 6.49 25.97
N TYR A 126 -14.97 7.04 27.10
CA TYR A 126 -14.13 7.84 27.98
C TYR A 126 -13.67 6.99 29.16
N VAL A 127 -12.36 6.87 29.33
CA VAL A 127 -11.77 6.17 30.49
C VAL A 127 -11.40 7.24 31.52
N PRO A 128 -12.05 7.25 32.70
CA PRO A 128 -11.70 8.19 33.76
C PRO A 128 -10.37 7.78 34.40
N ASP A 129 -9.97 8.49 35.44
CA ASP A 129 -8.81 8.13 36.26
C ASP A 129 -9.07 6.87 37.12
N ASP A 130 -9.22 5.71 36.46
CA ASP A 130 -9.57 4.42 37.05
C ASP A 130 -8.33 3.80 37.76
N PRO A 131 -8.39 3.50 39.07
CA PRO A 131 -7.29 2.87 39.79
C PRO A 131 -6.83 1.53 39.21
N LEU A 132 -7.72 0.78 38.53
CA LEU A 132 -7.37 -0.50 37.89
C LEU A 132 -6.46 -0.34 36.67
N LEU A 133 -6.22 0.89 36.20
CA LEU A 133 -5.17 1.16 35.21
C LEU A 133 -3.77 0.93 35.78
N GLY A 134 -3.59 0.95 37.12
CA GLY A 134 -2.30 0.71 37.76
C GLY A 134 -1.21 1.66 37.24
N GLU A 135 -0.10 1.09 36.77
CA GLU A 135 1.02 1.84 36.19
C GLU A 135 0.64 2.64 34.93
N PHE A 136 -0.44 2.26 34.22
CA PHE A 136 -0.87 2.91 32.99
C PHE A 136 -1.73 4.16 33.22
N ARG A 137 -2.06 4.47 34.47
CA ARG A 137 -2.99 5.54 34.86
C ARG A 137 -2.62 6.91 34.29
N GLN A 138 -1.35 7.30 34.31
CA GLN A 138 -0.89 8.59 33.75
C GLN A 138 -1.07 8.70 32.23
N GLU A 139 -0.98 7.60 31.50
CA GLU A 139 -1.06 7.59 30.04
C GLU A 139 -2.46 7.32 29.51
N PHE A 140 -3.29 6.62 30.28
CA PHE A 140 -4.59 6.11 29.84
C PHE A 140 -5.80 6.67 30.60
N GLY A 141 -5.59 7.36 31.73
CA GLY A 141 -6.65 8.01 32.48
C GLY A 141 -7.10 9.34 31.84
N ASN A 142 -8.37 9.69 32.05
CA ASN A 142 -8.99 10.94 31.63
C ASN A 142 -8.91 11.24 30.12
N ALA A 143 -9.09 10.21 29.28
CA ALA A 143 -9.00 10.35 27.83
C ALA A 143 -10.08 9.55 27.08
N VAL A 144 -10.22 9.84 25.79
CA VAL A 144 -11.18 9.19 24.89
C VAL A 144 -10.47 8.14 24.04
N PHE A 145 -11.08 6.96 23.98
CA PHE A 145 -10.53 5.78 23.34
C PHE A 145 -11.53 5.14 22.37
N LEU A 146 -10.97 4.49 21.36
CA LEU A 146 -11.63 3.48 20.56
C LEU A 146 -11.44 2.12 21.24
N LEU A 147 -12.53 1.42 21.52
CA LEU A 147 -12.55 0.05 22.01
C LEU A 147 -13.02 -0.86 20.87
N GLU A 148 -12.22 -1.85 20.51
CA GLU A 148 -12.52 -2.80 19.43
C GLU A 148 -12.14 -4.22 19.81
N GLU A 149 -12.90 -5.20 19.33
CA GLU A 149 -12.56 -6.62 19.40
C GLU A 149 -11.24 -6.87 18.65
N ARG A 150 -10.34 -7.66 19.25
CA ARG A 150 -9.08 -8.02 18.58
C ARG A 150 -9.26 -9.18 17.59
N GLY A 151 -10.21 -10.07 17.87
CA GLY A 151 -10.67 -11.15 17.01
C GLY A 151 -12.19 -11.07 16.92
N PRO A 152 -12.76 -10.44 15.88
CA PRO A 152 -14.20 -10.23 15.78
C PRO A 152 -14.99 -11.47 15.34
N LEU A 153 -14.30 -12.59 15.10
CA LEU A 153 -14.88 -13.86 14.72
C LEU A 153 -14.63 -14.88 15.83
N ASP A 154 -15.63 -15.72 16.10
CA ASP A 154 -15.55 -16.81 17.07
C ASP A 154 -14.57 -17.90 16.57
N GLY A 155 -13.56 -18.29 17.35
CA GLY A 155 -12.67 -19.41 16.97
C GLY A 155 -11.22 -19.39 17.50
N GLU A 156 -10.38 -20.29 16.97
CA GLU A 156 -8.98 -20.60 17.34
C GLU A 156 -7.95 -19.47 17.06
N GLY A 157 -8.40 -18.23 16.99
CA GLY A 157 -7.57 -17.06 16.71
C GLY A 157 -7.28 -16.87 15.21
N THR A 158 -7.04 -15.61 14.83
CA THR A 158 -6.69 -15.22 13.46
C THR A 158 -5.18 -15.23 13.24
N ASP A 159 -4.72 -15.24 11.99
CA ASP A 159 -3.31 -15.11 11.61
C ASP A 159 -2.94 -13.71 11.08
N ASN A 160 -1.66 -13.32 11.16
CA ASN A 160 -1.17 -12.11 10.46
C ASN A 160 -0.92 -12.42 8.98
N THR A 161 -0.79 -11.36 8.18
CA THR A 161 -0.54 -11.49 6.73
C THR A 161 0.73 -12.27 6.42
N GLU A 162 1.82 -12.08 7.17
CA GLU A 162 3.06 -12.82 6.93
C GLU A 162 2.87 -14.34 7.12
N LYS A 163 2.17 -14.76 8.18
CA LYS A 163 1.85 -16.17 8.40
C LYS A 163 0.91 -16.71 7.33
N ALA A 164 -0.14 -15.99 6.96
CA ALA A 164 -1.04 -16.42 5.88
C ALA A 164 -0.28 -16.58 4.55
N GLN A 165 0.62 -15.66 4.20
CA GLN A 165 1.47 -15.76 3.02
C GLN A 165 2.48 -16.91 3.09
N ARG A 166 2.93 -17.30 4.28
CA ARG A 166 3.80 -18.45 4.47
C ARG A 166 3.01 -19.75 4.29
N GLU A 167 1.84 -19.87 4.90
CA GLU A 167 1.00 -21.06 4.78
C GLU A 167 0.50 -21.28 3.34
N LEU A 168 0.20 -20.21 2.61
CA LEU A 168 -0.08 -20.26 1.16
C LEU A 168 1.11 -20.75 0.33
N GLN A 169 2.33 -20.46 0.79
CA GLN A 169 3.54 -20.93 0.14
C GLN A 169 3.84 -22.37 0.54
N GLU A 170 3.63 -22.77 1.80
CA GLU A 170 3.97 -24.12 2.28
C GLU A 170 3.05 -25.23 1.72
N ASP A 171 1.78 -24.91 1.40
CA ASP A 171 0.77 -25.89 1.03
C ASP A 171 -0.14 -25.42 -0.12
N ASN A 172 -0.19 -26.25 -1.18
CA ASN A 172 -1.03 -26.04 -2.35
C ASN A 172 -2.53 -26.32 -2.18
N ASP A 173 -2.97 -26.81 -1.01
CA ASP A 173 -4.39 -26.90 -0.64
C ASP A 173 -4.88 -25.67 0.17
N THR A 174 -4.00 -24.69 0.41
CA THR A 174 -4.35 -23.43 1.09
C THR A 174 -4.75 -22.37 0.08
N ARG A 175 -5.85 -21.66 0.33
CA ARG A 175 -6.37 -20.59 -0.56
C ARG A 175 -6.89 -19.38 0.19
N VAL A 176 -7.08 -18.28 -0.55
CA VAL A 176 -7.64 -17.02 -0.05
C VAL A 176 -8.94 -16.69 -0.77
N GLU A 177 -9.93 -16.17 -0.04
CA GLU A 177 -11.14 -15.60 -0.63
C GLU A 177 -10.89 -14.23 -1.29
N GLN A 178 -10.23 -14.23 -2.45
CA GLN A 178 -9.84 -12.98 -3.15
C GLN A 178 -11.03 -12.06 -3.46
N LYS A 179 -12.25 -12.60 -3.68
CA LYS A 179 -13.46 -11.78 -3.89
C LYS A 179 -13.84 -10.96 -2.65
N ILE A 180 -13.68 -11.51 -1.44
CA ILE A 180 -13.90 -10.75 -0.19
C ILE A 180 -12.80 -9.71 -0.01
N VAL A 181 -11.54 -10.06 -0.34
CA VAL A 181 -10.44 -9.08 -0.37
C VAL A 181 -10.80 -7.91 -1.28
N LEU A 182 -11.28 -8.17 -2.49
CA LEU A 182 -11.66 -7.13 -3.43
C LEU A 182 -12.79 -6.24 -2.91
N ARG A 183 -13.84 -6.83 -2.30
CA ARG A 183 -14.93 -6.05 -1.68
C ARG A 183 -14.41 -5.13 -0.59
N ALA A 184 -13.52 -5.64 0.27
CA ALA A 184 -12.88 -4.82 1.31
C ALA A 184 -12.09 -3.66 0.69
N ARG A 185 -11.26 -3.92 -0.33
CA ARG A 185 -10.48 -2.87 -1.00
C ARG A 185 -11.35 -1.85 -1.73
N LEU A 186 -12.47 -2.25 -2.32
CA LEU A 186 -13.45 -1.33 -2.92
C LEU A 186 -14.10 -0.44 -1.85
N LEU A 187 -14.47 -1.02 -0.70
CA LEU A 187 -14.99 -0.24 0.44
C LEU A 187 -13.94 0.77 0.93
N ASP A 188 -12.69 0.36 1.06
CA ASP A 188 -11.57 1.24 1.45
C ASP A 188 -11.45 2.46 0.53
N ILE A 189 -11.52 2.24 -0.79
CA ILE A 189 -11.47 3.30 -1.81
C ILE A 189 -12.69 4.24 -1.68
N ILE A 190 -13.89 3.68 -1.52
CA ILE A 190 -15.13 4.44 -1.35
C ILE A 190 -15.08 5.30 -0.09
N MET A 191 -14.61 4.77 1.03
CA MET A 191 -14.47 5.48 2.31
C MET A 191 -13.23 6.38 2.38
N GLY A 192 -12.31 6.26 1.42
CA GLY A 192 -11.10 7.07 1.39
C GLY A 192 -10.03 6.66 2.40
N ASP A 193 -9.94 5.37 2.70
CA ASP A 193 -8.88 4.79 3.52
C ASP A 193 -7.56 4.71 2.71
N TRP A 194 -6.69 5.70 2.90
CA TRP A 194 -5.45 5.87 2.12
C TRP A 194 -4.25 5.11 2.69
N ASP A 195 -4.37 4.56 3.90
CA ASP A 195 -3.24 3.98 4.64
C ASP A 195 -3.27 2.46 4.75
N ARG A 196 -3.89 1.78 3.76
CA ARG A 196 -4.00 0.32 3.77
C ARG A 196 -2.66 -0.38 3.56
N HIS A 197 -2.23 -1.18 4.53
CA HIS A 197 -1.04 -2.05 4.45
C HIS A 197 -1.22 -3.37 5.21
N GLU A 198 -0.28 -4.30 5.05
CA GLU A 198 -0.40 -5.72 5.43
C GLU A 198 -0.69 -5.98 6.91
N ASP A 199 -0.24 -5.11 7.82
CA ASP A 199 -0.43 -5.28 9.28
C ASP A 199 -1.87 -4.97 9.73
N GLN A 200 -2.61 -4.23 8.91
CA GLN A 200 -4.01 -3.86 9.14
C GLN A 200 -4.98 -4.96 8.71
N TRP A 201 -4.47 -6.16 8.43
CA TRP A 201 -5.27 -7.33 8.07
C TRP A 201 -4.97 -8.46 9.03
N ARG A 202 -6.02 -9.17 9.40
CA ARG A 202 -5.94 -10.52 9.95
C ARG A 202 -6.60 -11.48 9.01
N TRP A 203 -6.34 -12.75 9.22
CA TRP A 203 -6.85 -13.81 8.39
C TRP A 203 -7.52 -14.82 9.28
N ASP A 204 -8.83 -14.93 9.12
CA ASP A 204 -9.58 -16.03 9.70
C ASP A 204 -9.38 -17.27 8.83
N LYS A 205 -9.23 -18.42 9.46
CA LYS A 205 -8.92 -19.68 8.77
C LYS A 205 -10.02 -20.67 9.02
N LYS A 206 -10.54 -21.24 7.95
CA LYS A 206 -11.46 -22.37 7.99
C LYS A 206 -10.76 -23.56 7.36
N GLU A 207 -10.60 -24.61 8.16
CA GLU A 207 -9.97 -25.86 7.75
C GLU A 207 -11.07 -26.92 7.61
N ASP A 208 -11.12 -27.56 6.44
CA ASP A 208 -11.80 -28.84 6.24
C ASP A 208 -10.73 -29.95 6.10
N LYS A 209 -11.16 -31.21 5.93
CA LYS A 209 -10.23 -32.36 5.91
C LYS A 209 -9.09 -32.23 4.88
N ASN A 210 -9.27 -31.46 3.81
CA ASN A 210 -8.31 -31.38 2.70
C ASN A 210 -8.00 -29.94 2.24
N ASN A 211 -8.64 -28.89 2.76
CA ASN A 211 -8.44 -27.51 2.31
C ASN A 211 -8.41 -26.53 3.48
N LYS A 212 -7.54 -25.52 3.36
CA LYS A 212 -7.50 -24.37 4.25
C LYS A 212 -7.90 -23.12 3.50
N VAL A 213 -8.89 -22.40 4.00
CA VAL A 213 -9.38 -21.15 3.38
C VAL A 213 -9.18 -19.98 4.32
N TYR A 214 -8.42 -18.99 3.85
CA TYR A 214 -8.23 -17.72 4.53
C TYR A 214 -9.25 -16.67 4.09
N THR A 215 -9.98 -16.13 5.06
CA THR A 215 -10.91 -15.00 4.91
C THR A 215 -10.27 -13.73 5.47
N PRO A 216 -10.23 -12.61 4.75
CA PRO A 216 -9.64 -11.37 5.26
C PRO A 216 -10.51 -10.75 6.35
N VAL A 217 -9.86 -10.29 7.42
CA VAL A 217 -10.46 -9.53 8.52
C VAL A 217 -9.74 -8.18 8.60
N PRO A 218 -10.22 -7.15 7.87
CA PRO A 218 -9.65 -5.81 7.95
C PRO A 218 -9.77 -5.23 9.35
N ARG A 219 -8.74 -4.51 9.77
CA ARG A 219 -8.69 -3.75 11.03
C ARG A 219 -8.22 -2.33 10.75
N ASP A 220 -8.19 -1.54 11.82
CA ASP A 220 -7.58 -0.21 11.85
C ASP A 220 -8.17 0.74 10.80
N ARG A 221 -9.43 1.12 11.04
CA ARG A 221 -10.26 1.93 10.13
C ARG A 221 -10.28 3.41 10.49
N ASP A 222 -9.19 3.92 11.04
CA ASP A 222 -9.11 5.28 11.57
C ASP A 222 -8.64 6.33 10.56
N MET A 223 -8.21 5.89 9.37
CA MET A 223 -7.77 6.76 8.25
C MET A 223 -8.82 6.94 7.15
N VAL A 224 -10.06 6.46 7.35
CA VAL A 224 -11.18 6.79 6.46
C VAL A 224 -11.57 8.27 6.57
N TYR A 225 -12.15 8.81 5.50
CA TYR A 225 -12.61 10.20 5.39
C TYR A 225 -11.51 11.26 5.56
N TYR A 226 -10.25 10.95 5.25
CA TYR A 226 -9.14 11.90 5.34
C TYR A 226 -9.46 13.23 4.65
N ASN A 227 -9.53 14.32 5.41
CA ASN A 227 -9.94 15.63 4.91
C ASN A 227 -8.84 16.65 5.11
N THR A 228 -8.36 17.21 4.01
CA THR A 228 -7.29 18.21 4.02
C THR A 228 -7.62 19.39 3.12
N SER A 229 -7.04 20.54 3.45
CA SER A 229 -7.20 21.82 2.74
C SER A 229 -6.02 22.75 3.06
N GLY A 230 -5.99 23.94 2.49
CA GLY A 230 -4.90 24.90 2.69
C GLY A 230 -3.73 24.69 1.73
N VAL A 231 -2.88 25.71 1.64
CA VAL A 231 -1.80 25.76 0.64
C VAL A 231 -0.79 24.63 0.83
N PHE A 232 -0.35 24.37 2.07
CA PHE A 232 0.68 23.39 2.33
C PHE A 232 0.20 21.95 2.02
N PRO A 233 -0.95 21.47 2.54
CA PRO A 233 -1.43 20.14 2.17
C PRO A 233 -1.83 20.03 0.69
N TRP A 234 -2.27 21.12 0.05
CA TRP A 234 -2.51 21.11 -1.40
C TRP A 234 -1.22 20.82 -2.18
N ILE A 235 -0.10 21.50 -1.86
CA ILE A 235 1.21 21.23 -2.47
C ILE A 235 1.60 19.76 -2.23
N VAL A 236 1.53 19.29 -0.97
CA VAL A 236 1.89 17.91 -0.62
C VAL A 236 1.04 16.90 -1.39
N SER A 237 -0.28 17.07 -1.45
CA SER A 237 -1.19 16.14 -2.14
C SER A 237 -0.99 16.11 -3.67
N HIS A 238 -0.42 17.16 -4.26
CA HIS A 238 -0.13 17.26 -5.70
C HIS A 238 1.32 16.86 -6.03
N GLN A 239 2.22 16.82 -5.05
CA GLN A 239 3.48 16.11 -5.19
C GLN A 239 3.18 14.63 -5.37
N TRP A 240 3.57 14.09 -6.51
CA TRP A 240 3.03 12.82 -6.97
C TRP A 240 3.41 11.58 -6.12
N LEU A 241 4.45 11.65 -5.28
CA LEU A 241 4.75 10.59 -4.27
C LEU A 241 3.90 10.69 -3.00
N LYS A 242 3.22 11.81 -2.84
CA LYS A 242 2.37 12.17 -1.71
C LYS A 242 0.92 12.30 -2.17
N SER A 243 0.60 11.84 -3.39
CA SER A 243 -0.78 11.73 -3.88
C SER A 243 -1.65 10.77 -3.07
N LYS A 244 -1.09 9.95 -2.19
CA LYS A 244 -1.92 9.28 -1.18
C LYS A 244 -2.65 10.23 -0.23
N PHE A 245 -2.09 11.41 0.03
CA PHE A 245 -2.67 12.45 0.90
C PHE A 245 -3.69 13.33 0.15
N GLN A 246 -4.57 12.72 -0.65
CA GLN A 246 -5.67 13.41 -1.33
C GLN A 246 -6.88 13.52 -0.41
N GLY A 247 -7.50 14.70 -0.35
CA GLY A 247 -8.69 14.92 0.47
C GLY A 247 -9.90 14.06 0.07
N PHE A 248 -10.84 13.89 1.00
CA PHE A 248 -12.09 13.16 0.82
C PHE A 248 -13.08 13.97 -0.05
N HIS A 249 -12.91 13.84 -1.36
CA HIS A 249 -13.71 14.45 -2.42
C HIS A 249 -14.54 13.41 -3.20
N PRO A 250 -15.61 13.82 -3.93
CA PRO A 250 -16.49 12.94 -4.71
C PRO A 250 -15.80 11.98 -5.68
N ALA A 251 -14.59 12.32 -6.14
CA ALA A 251 -13.72 11.43 -6.90
C ALA A 251 -12.27 11.55 -6.41
N ILE A 252 -11.54 10.45 -6.48
CA ILE A 252 -10.08 10.41 -6.23
C ILE A 252 -9.35 10.87 -7.50
N ARG A 253 -8.51 11.90 -7.40
CA ARG A 253 -7.79 12.49 -8.56
C ARG A 253 -6.71 11.56 -9.13
N ASP A 254 -5.98 10.85 -8.28
CA ASP A 254 -4.97 9.86 -8.64
C ASP A 254 -5.23 8.55 -7.89
N ILE A 255 -5.99 7.63 -8.50
CA ILE A 255 -6.37 6.34 -7.88
C ILE A 255 -5.18 5.40 -7.70
N LYS A 256 -4.16 5.51 -8.55
CA LYS A 256 -2.95 4.68 -8.48
C LYS A 256 -2.12 5.11 -7.29
N GLY A 257 -1.82 6.41 -7.21
CA GLY A 257 -1.09 7.01 -6.10
C GLY A 257 -1.81 6.90 -4.76
N PHE A 258 -3.14 6.98 -4.75
CA PHE A 258 -3.97 6.74 -3.57
C PHE A 258 -3.71 5.36 -2.95
N ASN A 259 -3.62 4.32 -3.78
CA ASN A 259 -3.40 2.94 -3.34
C ASN A 259 -1.92 2.55 -3.22
N VAL A 260 -0.99 3.51 -3.17
CA VAL A 260 0.45 3.19 -3.13
C VAL A 260 0.82 2.33 -1.92
N ASN A 261 0.21 2.56 -0.75
CA ASN A 261 0.48 1.77 0.46
C ASN A 261 0.02 0.30 0.31
N ALA A 262 -1.11 0.07 -0.36
CA ALA A 262 -1.69 -1.25 -0.55
C ALA A 262 -1.04 -2.05 -1.70
N ARG A 263 -0.09 -1.46 -2.43
CA ARG A 263 0.46 -2.02 -3.68
C ARG A 263 0.97 -3.45 -3.56
N TYR A 264 1.54 -3.83 -2.42
CA TYR A 264 2.07 -5.17 -2.18
C TYR A 264 0.95 -6.14 -1.87
N PHE A 265 0.10 -5.77 -0.91
CA PHE A 265 -1.08 -6.51 -0.51
C PHE A 265 -2.00 -6.80 -1.72
N ASP A 266 -2.40 -5.77 -2.46
CA ASP A 266 -3.32 -5.89 -3.60
C ASP A 266 -2.72 -6.78 -4.71
N ARG A 267 -1.42 -6.64 -4.99
CA ARG A 267 -0.75 -7.47 -6.00
C ARG A 267 -0.60 -8.93 -5.58
N TYR A 268 -0.56 -9.22 -4.29
CA TYR A 268 -0.46 -10.58 -3.78
C TYR A 268 -1.84 -11.26 -3.72
N PHE A 269 -2.84 -10.56 -3.16
CA PHE A 269 -4.15 -11.13 -2.83
C PHE A 269 -5.26 -10.89 -3.88
N LEU A 270 -5.00 -10.16 -4.96
CA LEU A 270 -5.96 -9.91 -6.06
C LEU A 270 -5.43 -10.36 -7.42
N ASN A 271 -4.33 -11.14 -7.46
CA ASN A 271 -3.67 -11.52 -8.71
C ASN A 271 -4.44 -12.54 -9.55
N GLN A 272 -5.38 -13.28 -8.98
CA GLN A 272 -6.17 -14.29 -9.69
C GLN A 272 -7.38 -13.70 -10.39
N LEU A 273 -7.97 -12.65 -9.80
CA LEU A 273 -9.19 -12.03 -10.33
C LEU A 273 -8.93 -11.33 -11.67
N ASP A 274 -9.78 -11.62 -12.66
CA ASP A 274 -9.73 -10.97 -13.97
C ASP A 274 -10.64 -9.72 -14.05
N GLU A 275 -10.73 -9.08 -15.23
CA GLU A 275 -11.53 -7.86 -15.38
C GLU A 275 -13.03 -8.13 -15.15
N SER A 276 -13.48 -9.33 -15.47
CA SER A 276 -14.88 -9.74 -15.28
C SER A 276 -15.21 -9.93 -13.80
N ASP A 277 -14.33 -10.57 -13.03
CA ASP A 277 -14.45 -10.67 -11.57
C ASP A 277 -14.51 -9.29 -10.93
N TRP A 278 -13.65 -8.37 -11.38
CA TRP A 278 -13.63 -7.00 -10.87
C TRP A 278 -14.93 -6.26 -11.17
N LYS A 279 -15.46 -6.36 -12.39
CA LYS A 279 -16.75 -5.77 -12.76
C LYS A 279 -17.90 -6.36 -11.95
N GLU A 280 -17.90 -7.67 -11.73
CA GLU A 280 -18.88 -8.38 -10.89
C GLU A 280 -18.86 -7.83 -9.46
N GLN A 281 -17.69 -7.76 -8.81
CA GLN A 281 -17.59 -7.27 -7.44
C GLN A 281 -17.86 -5.77 -7.32
N VAL A 282 -17.50 -4.96 -8.33
CA VAL A 282 -17.88 -3.55 -8.41
C VAL A 282 -19.40 -3.40 -8.41
N ALA A 283 -20.10 -4.14 -9.28
CA ALA A 283 -21.56 -4.08 -9.36
C ALA A 283 -22.21 -4.57 -8.05
N TYR A 284 -21.67 -5.63 -7.45
CA TYR A 284 -22.10 -6.11 -6.14
C TYR A 284 -22.01 -5.02 -5.07
N VAL A 285 -20.84 -4.35 -4.96
CA VAL A 285 -20.63 -3.27 -3.99
C VAL A 285 -21.56 -2.09 -4.24
N GLN A 286 -21.72 -1.65 -5.50
CA GLN A 286 -22.64 -0.56 -5.85
C GLN A 286 -24.09 -0.87 -5.46
N ASN A 287 -24.53 -2.10 -5.69
CA ASN A 287 -25.89 -2.53 -5.38
C ASN A 287 -26.15 -2.68 -3.88
N LYS A 288 -25.17 -3.18 -3.12
CA LYS A 288 -25.33 -3.41 -1.67
C LYS A 288 -25.19 -2.13 -0.85
N LEU A 289 -24.35 -1.20 -1.27
CA LEU A 289 -24.17 0.09 -0.59
C LEU A 289 -25.26 1.09 -1.01
N THR A 290 -26.53 0.81 -0.66
CA THR A 290 -27.65 1.71 -0.97
C THR A 290 -27.52 3.07 -0.29
N ASP A 291 -28.21 4.10 -0.80
CA ASP A 291 -28.24 5.42 -0.17
C ASP A 291 -28.74 5.32 1.28
N SER A 292 -29.81 4.55 1.55
CA SER A 292 -30.33 4.35 2.91
C SER A 292 -29.28 3.75 3.85
N LEU A 293 -28.58 2.70 3.41
CA LEU A 293 -27.53 2.07 4.20
C LEU A 293 -26.39 3.06 4.51
N ILE A 294 -25.98 3.88 3.53
CA ILE A 294 -24.96 4.92 3.76
C ILE A 294 -25.46 5.94 4.77
N HIS A 295 -26.71 6.37 4.68
CA HIS A 295 -27.30 7.28 5.68
C HIS A 295 -27.32 6.67 7.08
N GLU A 296 -27.71 5.41 7.22
CA GLU A 296 -27.73 4.67 8.49
C GLU A 296 -26.32 4.51 9.07
N ALA A 297 -25.35 4.11 8.24
CA ALA A 297 -23.96 3.98 8.64
C ALA A 297 -23.37 5.29 9.18
N ILE A 298 -23.62 6.41 8.51
CA ILE A 298 -23.13 7.73 8.95
C ILE A 298 -23.85 8.22 10.21
N ARG A 299 -25.11 7.80 10.45
CA ARG A 299 -25.85 8.09 11.69
C ARG A 299 -25.36 7.33 12.91
N MET A 300 -24.45 6.36 12.76
CA MET A 300 -23.78 5.73 13.90
C MET A 300 -22.88 6.71 14.68
N MET A 301 -22.52 7.85 14.08
CA MET A 301 -21.81 8.92 14.78
C MET A 301 -22.74 9.68 15.74
N PRO A 302 -22.21 10.25 16.83
CA PRO A 302 -23.00 11.12 17.70
C PRO A 302 -23.67 12.28 16.96
N ASP A 303 -24.89 12.67 17.35
CA ASP A 303 -25.71 13.69 16.68
C ASP A 303 -24.97 15.00 16.41
N THR A 304 -24.16 15.48 17.37
CA THR A 304 -23.34 16.68 17.22
C THR A 304 -22.34 16.53 16.07
N ILE A 305 -21.72 15.35 15.94
CA ILE A 305 -20.74 15.06 14.89
C ILE A 305 -21.46 14.88 13.55
N PHE A 306 -22.56 14.15 13.52
CA PHE A 306 -23.41 14.00 12.33
C PHE A 306 -23.86 15.36 11.77
N SER A 307 -24.28 16.28 12.65
CA SER A 307 -24.71 17.62 12.25
C SER A 307 -23.59 18.45 11.62
N LEU A 308 -22.33 18.23 12.02
CA LEU A 308 -21.17 18.99 11.54
C LEU A 308 -20.56 18.43 10.25
N SER A 309 -20.58 17.11 10.04
CA SER A 309 -19.91 16.47 8.88
C SER A 309 -20.77 15.49 8.07
N GLY A 310 -21.87 14.99 8.63
CA GLY A 310 -22.62 13.84 8.10
C GLY A 310 -23.11 14.01 6.67
N GLN A 311 -23.76 15.13 6.35
CA GLN A 311 -24.29 15.38 4.99
C GLN A 311 -23.19 15.38 3.92
N ARG A 312 -22.03 15.97 4.24
CA ARG A 312 -20.89 15.98 3.33
C ARG A 312 -20.33 14.56 3.12
N LEU A 313 -20.21 13.78 4.19
CA LEU A 313 -19.72 12.40 4.11
C LEU A 313 -20.66 11.55 3.27
N ILE A 314 -21.97 11.59 3.53
CA ILE A 314 -23.00 10.89 2.75
C ILE A 314 -22.89 11.23 1.27
N HIS A 315 -22.92 12.52 0.93
CA HIS A 315 -22.81 12.97 -0.46
C HIS A 315 -21.53 12.45 -1.14
N THR A 316 -20.41 12.48 -0.42
CA THR A 316 -19.12 12.04 -0.95
C THR A 316 -19.06 10.53 -1.17
N ILE A 317 -19.55 9.73 -0.21
CA ILE A 317 -19.58 8.26 -0.31
C ILE A 317 -20.49 7.82 -1.45
N ILE A 318 -21.69 8.39 -1.55
CA ILE A 318 -22.62 8.14 -2.66
C ILE A 318 -21.95 8.46 -4.00
N SER A 319 -21.31 9.62 -4.11
CA SER A 319 -20.61 10.01 -5.33
C SER A 319 -19.49 9.04 -5.69
N ARG A 320 -18.67 8.64 -4.71
CA ARG A 320 -17.57 7.69 -4.90
C ARG A 320 -18.08 6.31 -5.32
N ARG A 321 -19.11 5.79 -4.66
CA ARG A 321 -19.79 4.55 -5.05
C ARG A 321 -20.29 4.65 -6.50
N ASN A 322 -20.89 5.76 -6.90
CA ASN A 322 -21.41 5.92 -8.27
C ASN A 322 -20.30 5.92 -9.33
N VAL A 323 -19.12 6.47 -9.03
CA VAL A 323 -17.97 6.49 -9.96
C VAL A 323 -17.01 5.31 -9.81
N ILE A 324 -17.23 4.41 -8.84
CA ILE A 324 -16.25 3.38 -8.46
C ILE A 324 -15.91 2.44 -9.62
N ALA A 325 -16.85 2.16 -10.52
CA ALA A 325 -16.59 1.34 -11.70
C ALA A 325 -15.44 1.87 -12.54
N LYS A 326 -15.41 3.19 -12.81
CA LYS A 326 -14.33 3.82 -13.57
C LYS A 326 -13.00 3.73 -12.82
N GLN A 327 -12.99 4.06 -11.53
CA GLN A 327 -11.77 4.11 -10.72
C GLN A 327 -11.18 2.72 -10.47
N ALA A 328 -12.04 1.73 -10.19
CA ALA A 328 -11.65 0.34 -10.01
C ALA A 328 -11.06 -0.25 -11.31
N MET A 329 -11.63 0.03 -12.49
CA MET A 329 -11.06 -0.42 -13.75
C MET A 329 -9.71 0.23 -14.07
N GLU A 330 -9.56 1.53 -13.77
CA GLU A 330 -8.26 2.20 -13.91
C GLU A 330 -7.20 1.54 -13.00
N TYR A 331 -7.55 1.25 -11.76
CA TYR A 331 -6.66 0.61 -10.81
C TYR A 331 -6.34 -0.85 -11.17
N TYR A 332 -7.36 -1.64 -11.56
CA TYR A 332 -7.20 -3.01 -12.05
C TYR A 332 -6.18 -3.09 -13.18
N ARG A 333 -6.32 -2.24 -14.21
CA ARG A 333 -5.40 -2.21 -15.36
C ARG A 333 -3.99 -1.83 -14.96
N PHE A 334 -3.86 -0.94 -13.96
CA PHE A 334 -2.56 -0.55 -13.43
C PHE A 334 -1.86 -1.72 -12.72
N ILE A 335 -2.52 -2.41 -11.78
CA ILE A 335 -1.91 -3.53 -11.05
C ILE A 335 -1.74 -4.79 -11.92
N SER A 336 -2.56 -4.95 -12.96
CA SER A 336 -2.52 -6.07 -13.90
C SER A 336 -1.49 -5.92 -15.03
N LYS A 337 -0.78 -4.78 -15.10
CA LYS A 337 0.25 -4.54 -16.12
C LYS A 337 1.43 -5.51 -15.99
N TYR A 338 1.80 -5.84 -14.76
CA TYR A 338 2.84 -6.81 -14.41
C TYR A 338 2.24 -7.73 -13.36
N VAL A 339 2.19 -9.04 -13.58
CA VAL A 339 1.55 -9.97 -12.64
C VAL A 339 2.54 -11.02 -12.18
N ASP A 340 2.64 -11.18 -10.86
CA ASP A 340 3.43 -12.21 -10.22
C ASP A 340 2.46 -13.31 -9.74
N ILE A 341 2.74 -14.56 -10.10
CA ILE A 341 1.97 -15.75 -9.76
C ILE A 341 2.90 -16.63 -8.94
N ALA A 342 2.55 -16.83 -7.68
CA ALA A 342 3.26 -17.71 -6.75
C ALA A 342 2.57 -19.08 -6.76
N ALA A 343 3.32 -20.14 -7.04
CA ALA A 343 2.92 -21.51 -6.73
C ALA A 343 3.14 -21.77 -5.23
N SER A 344 3.63 -22.95 -4.85
CA SER A 344 3.91 -23.33 -3.46
C SER A 344 5.23 -24.11 -3.36
N ASP A 345 5.63 -24.50 -2.15
CA ASP A 345 6.75 -25.39 -1.89
C ASP A 345 6.39 -26.86 -2.18
N LYS A 346 5.23 -27.12 -2.82
CA LYS A 346 4.77 -28.43 -3.32
C LYS A 346 4.95 -28.49 -4.84
N ARG A 347 4.56 -29.62 -5.44
CA ARG A 347 4.73 -29.86 -6.88
C ARG A 347 3.53 -29.33 -7.65
N GLU A 348 3.78 -28.45 -8.61
CA GLU A 348 2.77 -27.84 -9.46
C GLU A 348 3.02 -28.05 -10.96
N TYR A 349 1.92 -28.17 -11.71
CA TYR A 349 1.89 -28.10 -13.15
C TYR A 349 1.41 -26.72 -13.58
N VAL A 350 2.31 -25.94 -14.16
CA VAL A 350 2.06 -24.60 -14.70
C VAL A 350 1.85 -24.71 -16.20
N GLU A 351 0.63 -24.42 -16.64
CA GLU A 351 0.26 -24.33 -18.05
C GLU A 351 0.20 -22.87 -18.49
N ILE A 352 0.89 -22.56 -19.57
CA ILE A 352 0.87 -21.28 -20.27
C ILE A 352 0.30 -21.55 -21.66
N PHE A 353 -0.91 -21.09 -21.92
CA PHE A 353 -1.59 -21.31 -23.19
C PHE A 353 -1.85 -19.99 -23.91
N ASN A 354 -1.37 -19.88 -25.14
CA ASN A 354 -1.72 -18.77 -26.04
C ASN A 354 -2.87 -19.21 -26.96
N ASP A 355 -4.01 -18.51 -26.89
CA ASP A 355 -5.10 -18.73 -27.81
C ASP A 355 -4.92 -17.97 -29.14
N SER A 356 -5.73 -18.31 -30.14
CA SER A 356 -5.69 -17.70 -31.48
C SER A 356 -5.97 -16.19 -31.49
N GLU A 357 -6.55 -15.64 -30.42
CA GLU A 357 -6.85 -14.21 -30.27
C GLU A 357 -5.69 -13.44 -29.60
N GLY A 358 -4.60 -14.13 -29.23
CA GLY A 358 -3.44 -13.54 -28.55
C GLY A 358 -3.64 -13.33 -27.05
N VAL A 359 -4.79 -13.76 -26.51
CA VAL A 359 -5.05 -13.82 -25.08
C VAL A 359 -4.28 -14.99 -24.49
N LEU A 360 -3.68 -14.74 -23.33
CA LEU A 360 -2.84 -15.72 -22.66
C LEU A 360 -3.55 -16.24 -21.42
N THR A 361 -3.65 -17.55 -21.28
CA THR A 361 -4.18 -18.20 -20.07
C THR A 361 -3.03 -18.82 -19.29
N VAL A 362 -2.94 -18.49 -17.99
CA VAL A 362 -2.07 -19.22 -17.06
C VAL A 362 -2.96 -20.04 -16.14
N ARG A 363 -2.66 -21.34 -16.04
CA ARG A 363 -3.30 -22.27 -15.10
C ARG A 363 -2.22 -22.96 -14.27
N VAL A 364 -2.45 -23.05 -12.96
CA VAL A 364 -1.57 -23.77 -12.04
C VAL A 364 -2.40 -24.85 -11.35
N ASN A 365 -1.97 -26.10 -11.53
CA ASN A 365 -2.59 -27.28 -10.94
C ASN A 365 -1.63 -27.93 -9.95
N LYS A 366 -2.16 -28.39 -8.81
CA LYS A 366 -1.43 -29.32 -7.94
C LYS A 366 -1.03 -30.58 -8.72
N ILE A 367 0.16 -31.11 -8.47
CA ILE A 367 0.53 -32.48 -8.87
C ILE A 367 0.39 -33.37 -7.63
N LYS A 368 -0.35 -34.47 -7.78
CA LYS A 368 -0.56 -35.45 -6.69
C LYS A 368 0.64 -36.39 -6.57
N LYS A 369 0.65 -37.19 -5.49
CA LYS A 369 1.70 -38.20 -5.24
C LYS A 369 1.78 -39.29 -6.32
N ASP A 370 0.69 -39.53 -7.04
CA ASP A 370 0.60 -40.49 -8.16
C ASP A 370 0.91 -39.85 -9.53
N ASP A 371 1.52 -38.66 -9.52
CA ASP A 371 1.86 -37.85 -10.71
C ASP A 371 0.66 -37.40 -11.57
N THR A 372 -0.58 -37.57 -11.08
CA THR A 372 -1.77 -37.03 -11.74
C THR A 372 -2.02 -35.56 -11.37
N LYS A 373 -2.70 -34.82 -12.26
CA LYS A 373 -3.15 -33.45 -11.96
C LYS A 373 -4.24 -33.46 -10.88
N GLY A 374 -4.04 -32.64 -9.86
CA GLY A 374 -4.99 -32.31 -8.80
C GLY A 374 -5.87 -31.12 -9.16
N HIS A 375 -6.39 -30.46 -8.13
CA HIS A 375 -7.26 -29.31 -8.29
C HIS A 375 -6.48 -28.09 -8.87
N THR A 376 -7.22 -27.15 -9.46
CA THR A 376 -6.67 -25.90 -9.99
C THR A 376 -6.53 -24.88 -8.87
N MET A 377 -5.30 -24.47 -8.58
CA MET A 377 -4.99 -23.47 -7.55
C MET A 377 -5.14 -22.04 -8.11
N TYR A 378 -4.75 -21.85 -9.36
CA TYR A 378 -4.77 -20.57 -10.04
C TYR A 378 -5.24 -20.73 -11.48
N GLN A 379 -6.09 -19.83 -11.94
CA GLN A 379 -6.40 -19.69 -13.36
C GLN A 379 -6.74 -18.23 -13.66
N ARG A 380 -6.11 -17.67 -14.68
CA ARG A 380 -6.45 -16.32 -15.16
C ARG A 380 -6.17 -16.17 -16.66
N ARG A 381 -7.07 -15.45 -17.34
CA ARG A 381 -6.89 -14.97 -18.72
C ARG A 381 -6.30 -13.55 -18.71
N PHE A 382 -5.35 -13.30 -19.59
CA PHE A 382 -4.60 -12.06 -19.67
C PHE A 382 -4.74 -11.44 -21.06
N ASP A 383 -5.31 -10.23 -21.08
CA ASP A 383 -5.41 -9.40 -22.27
C ASP A 383 -4.06 -8.69 -22.54
N PRO A 384 -3.44 -8.88 -23.73
CA PRO A 384 -2.19 -8.20 -24.09
C PRO A 384 -2.29 -6.68 -24.17
N ALA A 385 -3.49 -6.11 -24.30
CA ALA A 385 -3.72 -4.67 -24.19
C ALA A 385 -3.37 -4.15 -22.79
N VAL A 386 -3.69 -4.93 -21.74
CA VAL A 386 -3.49 -4.59 -20.33
C VAL A 386 -2.15 -5.11 -19.81
N THR A 387 -1.93 -6.42 -19.91
CA THR A 387 -0.79 -7.11 -19.29
C THR A 387 0.42 -7.11 -20.20
N LYS A 388 1.60 -6.80 -19.65
CA LYS A 388 2.87 -6.71 -20.39
C LYS A 388 3.88 -7.77 -19.96
N GLU A 389 3.80 -8.24 -18.72
CA GLU A 389 4.66 -9.28 -18.19
C GLU A 389 3.94 -10.14 -17.16
N ILE A 390 4.14 -11.45 -17.24
CA ILE A 390 3.73 -12.43 -16.24
C ILE A 390 4.98 -13.12 -15.71
N ARG A 391 5.04 -13.32 -14.40
CA ARG A 391 6.14 -14.01 -13.72
C ARG A 391 5.55 -15.11 -12.87
N VAL A 392 5.87 -16.36 -13.19
CA VAL A 392 5.39 -17.53 -12.46
C VAL A 392 6.58 -18.09 -11.68
N TYR A 393 6.40 -18.24 -10.37
CA TYR A 393 7.41 -18.72 -9.41
C TYR A 393 7.01 -20.11 -8.91
N GLY A 394 7.91 -21.09 -9.09
CA GLY A 394 7.73 -22.49 -8.69
C GLY A 394 8.09 -22.81 -7.24
N PHE A 395 9.12 -22.14 -6.67
CA PHE A 395 9.63 -22.43 -5.31
C PHE A 395 10.24 -23.84 -5.16
N ASP A 396 9.97 -24.54 -4.06
CA ASP A 396 10.73 -25.74 -3.67
C ASP A 396 10.23 -27.04 -4.33
N GLY A 397 9.10 -26.98 -5.04
CA GLY A 397 8.53 -28.09 -5.78
C GLY A 397 9.41 -28.62 -6.92
N ASN A 398 9.21 -29.89 -7.28
CA ASN A 398 9.61 -30.38 -8.61
C ASN A 398 8.50 -30.04 -9.60
N ASP A 399 8.58 -28.85 -10.19
CA ASP A 399 7.50 -28.26 -10.97
C ASP A 399 7.61 -28.58 -12.46
N VAL A 400 6.47 -28.48 -13.13
CA VAL A 400 6.38 -28.65 -14.58
C VAL A 400 5.81 -27.39 -15.20
N PHE A 401 6.64 -26.65 -15.91
CA PHE A 401 6.25 -25.51 -16.73
C PHE A 401 6.04 -25.96 -18.18
N SER A 402 4.83 -25.75 -18.69
CA SER A 402 4.43 -26.13 -20.05
C SER A 402 3.88 -24.92 -20.80
N ALA A 403 4.58 -24.50 -21.85
CA ALA A 403 4.12 -23.44 -22.75
C ALA A 403 3.62 -24.04 -24.07
N ILE A 404 2.31 -23.91 -24.31
CA ILE A 404 1.57 -24.58 -25.38
C ILE A 404 0.68 -23.60 -26.17
N GLY A 405 0.24 -24.04 -27.35
CA GLY A 405 -0.65 -23.26 -28.22
C GLY A 405 0.07 -22.43 -29.28
N SER A 406 -0.54 -22.33 -30.46
CA SER A 406 0.01 -21.67 -31.65
C SER A 406 -0.37 -20.18 -31.77
N GLY A 407 -1.13 -19.65 -30.82
CA GLY A 407 -1.50 -18.25 -30.76
C GLY A 407 -0.31 -17.31 -30.49
N SER A 408 -0.33 -16.09 -31.05
CA SER A 408 0.74 -15.11 -30.87
C SER A 408 0.38 -14.06 -29.83
N SER A 409 1.05 -14.09 -28.68
CA SER A 409 0.90 -13.08 -27.62
C SER A 409 2.15 -12.20 -27.48
N PRO A 410 2.01 -10.86 -27.40
CA PRO A 410 3.15 -9.97 -27.12
C PRO A 410 3.56 -9.97 -25.64
N ILE A 411 2.81 -10.65 -24.76
CA ILE A 411 3.06 -10.71 -23.32
C ILE A 411 4.39 -11.41 -23.06
N LYS A 412 5.23 -10.80 -22.22
CA LYS A 412 6.47 -11.44 -21.77
C LYS A 412 6.19 -12.39 -20.62
N ILE A 413 6.82 -13.56 -20.62
CA ILE A 413 6.62 -14.55 -19.55
C ILE A 413 7.96 -14.93 -18.97
N ARG A 414 8.00 -15.04 -17.65
CA ARG A 414 9.14 -15.56 -16.89
C ARG A 414 8.66 -16.78 -16.13
N MET A 415 9.19 -17.93 -16.48
CA MET A 415 9.10 -19.16 -15.70
C MET A 415 10.32 -19.17 -14.80
N ILE A 416 10.09 -19.17 -13.49
CA ILE A 416 11.13 -19.05 -12.47
C ILE A 416 10.97 -20.28 -11.59
N GLY A 417 11.96 -21.17 -11.64
CA GLY A 417 12.01 -22.36 -10.80
C GLY A 417 12.29 -22.00 -9.35
N GLY A 418 12.84 -22.95 -8.60
CA GLY A 418 13.30 -22.66 -7.24
C GLY A 418 14.40 -23.58 -6.75
N SER A 419 14.09 -24.45 -5.79
CA SER A 419 15.11 -25.35 -5.22
C SER A 419 14.93 -26.82 -5.61
N GLY A 420 13.76 -27.15 -6.18
CA GLY A 420 13.46 -28.48 -6.72
C GLY A 420 14.05 -28.70 -8.11
N THR A 421 13.84 -29.91 -8.64
CA THR A 421 14.22 -30.24 -10.01
C THR A 421 13.04 -30.02 -10.95
N ASP A 422 13.16 -28.99 -11.77
CA ASP A 422 12.07 -28.48 -12.58
C ASP A 422 12.13 -28.96 -14.03
N SER A 423 10.96 -29.00 -14.67
CA SER A 423 10.78 -29.36 -16.07
C SER A 423 10.21 -28.20 -16.85
N PHE A 424 10.89 -27.80 -17.92
CA PHE A 424 10.47 -26.73 -18.82
C PHE A 424 10.21 -27.30 -20.21
N HIS A 425 8.95 -27.38 -20.59
CA HIS A 425 8.50 -27.80 -21.90
C HIS A 425 7.91 -26.63 -22.67
N VAL A 426 8.36 -26.45 -23.91
CA VAL A 426 7.81 -25.44 -24.83
C VAL A 426 7.48 -26.11 -26.16
N ASP A 427 6.21 -26.21 -26.49
CA ASP A 427 5.73 -26.83 -27.73
C ASP A 427 6.45 -26.27 -28.95
N ALA A 428 6.81 -27.14 -29.91
CA ALA A 428 7.49 -26.78 -31.16
C ALA A 428 6.80 -25.58 -31.86
N ASP A 429 5.46 -25.62 -31.89
CA ASP A 429 4.62 -24.64 -32.56
C ASP A 429 4.24 -23.45 -31.68
N PHE A 430 4.76 -23.36 -30.45
CA PHE A 430 4.53 -22.22 -29.58
C PHE A 430 5.08 -20.94 -30.22
N THR A 431 4.20 -19.99 -30.53
CA THR A 431 4.63 -18.71 -31.10
C THR A 431 4.98 -17.72 -29.99
N GLY A 432 5.98 -16.86 -30.21
CA GLY A 432 6.43 -15.89 -29.20
C GLY A 432 7.54 -16.39 -28.27
N ARG A 433 8.22 -17.51 -28.59
CA ARG A 433 9.37 -18.08 -27.83
C ARG A 433 10.40 -17.04 -27.35
N ARG A 434 10.69 -15.99 -28.14
CA ARG A 434 11.64 -14.90 -27.78
C ARG A 434 11.20 -14.01 -26.60
N LYS A 435 9.94 -14.12 -26.19
CA LYS A 435 9.32 -13.45 -25.04
C LYS A 435 9.26 -14.34 -23.80
N LEU A 436 9.56 -15.63 -23.94
CA LEU A 436 9.73 -16.56 -22.82
C LEU A 436 11.13 -16.44 -22.24
N PHE A 437 11.19 -16.47 -20.92
CA PHE A 437 12.41 -16.53 -20.15
C PHE A 437 12.29 -17.67 -19.14
N ILE A 438 13.35 -18.44 -19.01
CA ILE A 438 13.49 -19.44 -17.95
C ILE A 438 14.59 -18.99 -17.02
N TYR A 439 14.29 -18.94 -15.73
CA TYR A 439 15.23 -18.63 -14.65
C TYR A 439 15.35 -19.85 -13.77
N ASP A 440 16.57 -20.32 -13.57
CA ASP A 440 16.81 -21.38 -12.62
C ASP A 440 18.28 -21.54 -12.22
N ARG A 441 18.57 -22.46 -11.30
CA ARG A 441 19.96 -22.83 -10.98
C ARG A 441 20.58 -23.63 -12.13
N GLN A 442 21.85 -23.35 -12.42
CA GLN A 442 22.56 -24.02 -13.51
C GLN A 442 23.01 -25.44 -13.11
N SER A 443 23.34 -25.63 -11.84
CA SER A 443 23.79 -26.90 -11.25
C SER A 443 22.69 -27.91 -10.97
N GLU A 444 21.42 -27.48 -11.00
CA GLU A 444 20.28 -28.40 -10.86
C GLU A 444 20.07 -29.24 -12.11
N ARG A 445 19.50 -30.44 -11.93
CA ARG A 445 19.24 -31.40 -13.01
C ARG A 445 17.93 -31.09 -13.75
N ASN A 446 17.70 -29.82 -14.07
CA ASN A 446 16.48 -29.34 -14.70
C ASN A 446 16.32 -29.93 -16.12
N MET A 447 15.10 -30.28 -16.49
CA MET A 447 14.78 -30.88 -17.78
C MET A 447 14.27 -29.80 -18.74
N PHE A 448 14.93 -29.63 -19.89
CA PHE A 448 14.54 -28.67 -20.91
C PHE A 448 14.12 -29.39 -22.20
N SER A 449 12.90 -29.16 -22.65
CA SER A 449 12.35 -29.75 -23.87
C SER A 449 11.91 -28.67 -24.86
N SER A 450 12.45 -28.74 -26.08
CA SER A 450 12.07 -27.86 -27.21
C SER A 450 12.25 -26.35 -26.96
N THR A 451 13.20 -25.96 -26.11
CA THR A 451 13.43 -24.57 -25.66
C THR A 451 14.19 -23.67 -26.66
N SER A 452 14.38 -24.11 -27.92
CA SER A 452 15.01 -23.27 -28.94
C SER A 452 14.28 -21.93 -29.12
N GLY A 453 15.00 -20.82 -29.04
CA GLY A 453 14.46 -19.46 -29.13
C GLY A 453 13.93 -18.88 -27.80
N VAL A 454 13.91 -19.66 -26.72
CA VAL A 454 13.63 -19.21 -25.34
C VAL A 454 14.89 -18.60 -24.71
N LYS A 455 14.73 -17.59 -23.85
CA LYS A 455 15.87 -16.96 -23.17
C LYS A 455 16.16 -17.63 -21.84
N LEU A 456 17.15 -18.51 -21.81
CA LEU A 456 17.65 -19.13 -20.59
C LEU A 456 18.48 -18.14 -19.76
N ARG A 457 18.19 -18.04 -18.47
CA ARG A 457 18.87 -17.20 -17.47
C ARG A 457 19.25 -18.07 -16.28
N LEU A 458 20.18 -18.98 -16.52
CA LEU A 458 20.67 -19.94 -15.54
C LEU A 458 21.86 -19.34 -14.76
N SER A 459 21.91 -19.60 -13.45
CA SER A 459 22.98 -19.11 -12.56
C SER A 459 22.99 -19.92 -11.26
N ASP A 460 24.17 -20.27 -10.74
CA ASP A 460 24.28 -20.94 -9.42
C ASP A 460 24.09 -20.00 -8.23
N ASP A 461 24.01 -18.69 -8.46
CA ASP A 461 23.55 -17.72 -7.47
C ASP A 461 22.05 -17.95 -7.16
N SER A 462 21.74 -18.44 -5.95
CA SER A 462 20.38 -18.77 -5.50
C SER A 462 19.41 -17.59 -5.55
N THR A 463 19.90 -16.34 -5.60
CA THR A 463 19.05 -15.16 -5.77
C THR A 463 18.38 -15.11 -7.15
N ILE A 464 18.79 -15.97 -8.11
CA ILE A 464 18.13 -16.13 -9.41
C ILE A 464 16.69 -16.66 -9.30
N ASN A 465 16.30 -17.26 -8.19
CA ASN A 465 14.93 -17.76 -7.98
C ASN A 465 14.15 -16.95 -6.92
N ILE A 466 14.76 -15.91 -6.34
CA ILE A 466 14.14 -15.16 -5.25
C ILE A 466 12.79 -14.54 -5.64
N TYR A 467 11.79 -14.76 -4.78
CA TYR A 467 10.50 -14.10 -4.80
C TYR A 467 10.42 -13.07 -3.67
N ASP A 468 10.54 -11.79 -4.04
CA ASP A 468 10.38 -10.68 -3.11
C ASP A 468 8.97 -10.08 -3.25
N LYS A 469 8.12 -10.37 -2.25
CA LYS A 469 6.73 -9.88 -2.13
C LYS A 469 6.66 -8.35 -2.11
N LYS A 470 7.76 -7.65 -1.82
CA LYS A 470 7.89 -6.19 -1.73
C LYS A 470 8.70 -5.56 -2.88
N ALA A 471 9.01 -6.33 -3.93
CA ALA A 471 9.80 -5.85 -5.07
C ALA A 471 9.11 -4.78 -5.92
N PHE A 472 7.77 -4.74 -5.92
CA PHE A 472 7.03 -3.83 -6.80
C PHE A 472 7.17 -2.36 -6.36
N LYS A 473 7.77 -1.56 -7.23
CA LYS A 473 7.89 -0.12 -7.08
C LYS A 473 7.15 0.58 -8.22
N TYR A 474 6.64 1.77 -7.95
CA TYR A 474 6.03 2.59 -8.98
C TYR A 474 7.13 3.24 -9.81
N ASP A 475 6.91 3.32 -11.11
CA ASP A 475 7.66 4.24 -11.97
C ASP A 475 7.54 5.65 -11.41
N ARG A 476 8.58 6.48 -11.57
CA ARG A 476 8.61 7.87 -11.14
C ARG A 476 8.70 8.90 -12.28
N TYR A 477 7.87 9.93 -12.32
CA TYR A 477 8.04 11.17 -13.07
C TYR A 477 7.64 12.34 -12.16
N ALA A 478 8.54 13.30 -11.94
CA ALA A 478 8.26 14.46 -11.11
C ALA A 478 8.75 15.73 -11.78
N THR A 479 7.98 16.81 -11.68
CA THR A 479 8.45 18.16 -11.97
C THR A 479 9.03 18.76 -10.69
N LEU A 480 10.24 19.31 -10.78
CA LEU A 480 10.99 19.86 -9.66
C LEU A 480 10.93 21.39 -9.76
N LEU A 481 10.33 22.02 -8.75
CA LEU A 481 10.27 23.47 -8.59
C LEU A 481 10.77 23.81 -7.20
N LEU A 482 11.94 24.43 -7.12
CA LEU A 482 12.57 24.80 -5.85
C LEU A 482 13.06 26.25 -5.91
N ALA A 483 12.99 26.92 -4.78
CA ALA A 483 13.65 28.20 -4.56
C ALA A 483 14.50 28.06 -3.31
N ASN A 484 15.77 28.44 -3.40
CA ASN A 484 16.70 28.44 -2.27
C ASN A 484 17.25 29.84 -2.08
N TYR A 485 17.63 30.16 -0.85
CA TYR A 485 18.37 31.37 -0.54
C TYR A 485 19.76 31.02 0.02
N SER A 486 20.81 31.63 -0.51
CA SER A 486 22.15 31.61 0.08
C SER A 486 22.76 33.01 0.04
N ILE A 487 23.77 33.28 0.86
CA ILE A 487 24.46 34.58 0.85
C ILE A 487 25.09 34.84 -0.53
N ASP A 488 25.65 33.80 -1.14
CA ASP A 488 26.38 33.89 -2.41
C ASP A 488 25.48 34.04 -3.65
N ASP A 489 24.36 33.31 -3.70
CA ASP A 489 23.46 33.30 -4.86
C ASP A 489 22.22 34.18 -4.66
N ARG A 490 22.02 34.72 -3.46
CA ARG A 490 20.74 35.25 -2.99
C ARG A 490 19.65 34.24 -3.30
N PHE A 491 18.64 34.60 -4.09
CA PHE A 491 17.64 33.65 -4.56
C PHE A 491 18.14 32.83 -5.77
N LEU A 492 18.09 31.53 -5.61
CA LEU A 492 18.35 30.53 -6.65
C LEU A 492 17.06 29.77 -6.96
N PHE A 493 16.55 29.97 -8.17
CA PHE A 493 15.40 29.22 -8.67
C PHE A 493 15.86 27.99 -9.42
N ARG A 494 15.22 26.86 -9.18
CA ARG A 494 15.52 25.58 -9.82
C ARG A 494 14.25 25.00 -10.41
N VAL A 495 14.28 24.73 -11.70
CA VAL A 495 13.18 24.11 -12.46
C VAL A 495 13.72 22.90 -13.19
N GLY A 496 12.99 21.79 -13.18
CA GLY A 496 13.41 20.60 -13.88
C GLY A 496 12.44 19.45 -13.79
N PHE A 497 12.90 18.27 -14.16
CA PHE A 497 12.14 17.04 -14.00
C PHE A 497 13.04 15.87 -13.64
N SER A 498 12.47 14.86 -13.01
CA SER A 498 13.07 13.54 -12.84
C SER A 498 12.15 12.45 -13.39
N ASN A 499 12.74 11.38 -13.92
CA ASN A 499 12.05 10.23 -14.51
C ASN A 499 12.78 8.94 -14.13
N GLU A 500 12.21 8.18 -13.20
CA GLU A 500 12.63 6.86 -12.76
C GLU A 500 11.73 5.80 -13.40
N ARG A 501 12.30 4.73 -13.93
CA ARG A 501 11.51 3.55 -14.34
C ARG A 501 12.01 2.32 -13.64
N GLN A 502 11.08 1.51 -13.17
CA GLN A 502 11.37 0.25 -12.50
C GLN A 502 11.52 -0.88 -13.52
N GLY A 503 12.23 -1.93 -13.14
CA GLY A 503 12.37 -3.11 -13.98
C GLY A 503 12.63 -4.36 -13.17
N PHE A 504 12.28 -5.51 -13.76
CA PHE A 504 12.49 -6.80 -13.13
C PHE A 504 13.96 -7.00 -12.76
N ARG A 505 14.24 -7.16 -11.45
CA ARG A 505 15.58 -7.36 -10.87
C ARG A 505 16.63 -6.32 -11.29
N LYS A 506 16.18 -5.07 -11.45
CA LYS A 506 17.05 -3.89 -11.60
C LYS A 506 16.85 -2.98 -10.39
N GLY A 507 17.91 -2.82 -9.60
CA GLY A 507 17.91 -2.00 -8.39
C GLY A 507 18.98 -0.90 -8.47
N PRO A 508 18.72 0.31 -7.93
CA PRO A 508 17.48 0.74 -7.27
C PRO A 508 16.29 0.99 -8.24
N TYR A 509 16.58 1.13 -9.54
CA TYR A 509 15.65 1.31 -10.67
C TYR A 509 16.22 0.66 -11.95
N ALA A 510 15.44 0.57 -13.02
CA ALA A 510 15.94 0.19 -14.34
C ALA A 510 16.67 1.34 -15.04
N PHE A 511 16.12 2.55 -14.93
CA PHE A 511 16.83 3.77 -15.30
C PHE A 511 16.29 4.96 -14.51
N TYR A 512 17.12 5.99 -14.39
CA TYR A 512 16.78 7.29 -13.80
C TYR A 512 17.34 8.39 -14.69
N ASN A 513 16.55 9.43 -14.92
CA ASN A 513 16.99 10.65 -15.61
C ASN A 513 16.55 11.85 -14.78
N GLU A 514 17.41 12.84 -14.63
CA GLU A 514 17.11 14.11 -14.01
C GLU A 514 17.69 15.23 -14.86
N PHE A 515 16.87 16.22 -15.14
CA PHE A 515 17.26 17.43 -15.84
C PHE A 515 16.88 18.63 -14.98
N MET A 516 17.85 19.51 -14.71
CA MET A 516 17.64 20.71 -13.90
C MET A 516 18.25 21.92 -14.58
N VAL A 517 17.49 23.02 -14.56
CA VAL A 517 17.93 24.36 -14.91
C VAL A 517 17.84 25.21 -13.65
N ASN A 518 18.97 25.76 -13.24
CA ASN A 518 19.07 26.64 -12.09
C ASN A 518 19.38 28.05 -12.57
N TYR A 519 18.75 29.06 -11.97
CA TYR A 519 19.00 30.48 -12.26
C TYR A 519 19.30 31.23 -10.96
N SER A 520 20.51 31.78 -10.86
CA SER A 520 20.95 32.60 -9.72
C SER A 520 20.63 34.06 -10.02
N LEU A 521 19.79 34.70 -9.19
CA LEU A 521 19.44 36.11 -9.37
C LEU A 521 20.66 37.01 -9.15
N ALA A 522 21.46 36.73 -8.13
CA ALA A 522 22.62 37.57 -7.79
C ALA A 522 23.68 37.56 -8.91
N ARG A 523 23.89 36.39 -9.53
CA ARG A 523 24.93 36.20 -10.54
C ARG A 523 24.42 36.32 -11.97
N GLN A 524 23.09 36.40 -12.16
CA GLN A 524 22.42 36.42 -13.46
C GLN A 524 22.93 35.30 -14.39
N THR A 525 23.07 34.09 -13.85
CA THR A 525 23.68 32.96 -14.57
C THR A 525 22.82 31.71 -14.47
N PHE A 526 22.88 30.89 -15.52
CA PHE A 526 22.27 29.58 -15.56
C PHE A 526 23.27 28.49 -15.20
N LEU A 527 22.78 27.46 -14.51
CA LEU A 527 23.47 26.19 -14.35
C LEU A 527 22.52 25.09 -14.82
N ILE A 528 22.90 24.38 -15.87
CA ILE A 528 22.14 23.25 -16.41
C ILE A 528 22.85 21.96 -16.02
N THR A 529 22.11 21.03 -15.44
CA THR A 529 22.61 19.70 -15.10
C THR A 529 21.71 18.64 -15.70
N TYR A 530 22.33 17.62 -16.30
CA TYR A 530 21.64 16.40 -16.71
C TYR A 530 22.36 15.20 -16.12
N PHE A 531 21.62 14.43 -15.34
CA PHE A 531 22.07 13.17 -14.77
C PHE A 531 21.23 12.05 -15.36
N ALA A 532 21.87 10.98 -15.83
CA ALA A 532 21.15 9.76 -16.18
C ALA A 532 21.93 8.52 -15.76
N GLU A 533 21.19 7.49 -15.35
CA GLU A 533 21.73 6.20 -14.99
C GLU A 533 20.86 5.09 -15.55
N PHE A 534 21.47 4.11 -16.22
CA PHE A 534 20.81 2.94 -16.77
C PHE A 534 21.43 1.69 -16.16
N LYS A 535 20.63 0.93 -15.41
CA LYS A 535 21.08 -0.30 -14.76
C LYS A 535 21.09 -1.48 -15.72
N LYS A 536 22.17 -2.25 -15.76
CA LYS A 536 22.36 -3.43 -16.60
C LYS A 536 21.92 -3.15 -18.04
N LEU A 537 22.51 -2.12 -18.65
CA LEU A 537 22.18 -1.68 -20.01
C LEU A 537 22.74 -2.68 -21.03
N VAL A 538 24.00 -3.06 -20.87
CA VAL A 538 24.69 -4.07 -21.70
C VAL A 538 25.28 -5.15 -20.79
N GLY A 539 24.73 -6.36 -20.87
CA GLY A 539 25.13 -7.46 -19.99
C GLY A 539 24.91 -7.14 -18.51
N LYS A 540 25.97 -7.20 -17.72
CA LYS A 540 25.99 -6.84 -16.28
C LYS A 540 26.43 -5.39 -16.02
N ASN A 541 26.76 -4.62 -17.06
CA ASN A 541 27.32 -3.28 -16.91
C ASN A 541 26.23 -2.19 -16.88
N ASP A 542 26.44 -1.21 -16.01
CA ASP A 542 25.62 0.00 -15.90
C ASP A 542 26.19 1.11 -16.80
N LEU A 543 25.35 2.09 -17.16
CA LEU A 543 25.78 3.31 -17.86
C LEU A 543 25.37 4.54 -17.04
N GLY A 544 26.32 5.42 -16.73
CA GLY A 544 26.09 6.71 -16.10
C GLY A 544 26.44 7.87 -17.04
N ILE A 545 25.61 8.92 -17.04
CA ILE A 545 25.80 10.15 -17.82
C ILE A 545 25.69 11.33 -16.86
N ASN A 546 26.70 12.20 -16.88
CA ASN A 546 26.79 13.39 -16.05
C ASN A 546 27.19 14.58 -16.93
N LEU A 547 26.23 15.47 -17.20
CA LEU A 547 26.47 16.69 -17.97
C LEU A 547 26.25 17.90 -17.08
N TYR A 548 27.24 18.80 -17.08
CA TYR A 548 27.22 20.06 -16.35
C TYR A 548 27.54 21.19 -17.32
N SER A 549 26.62 22.13 -17.48
CA SER A 549 26.83 23.35 -18.25
C SER A 549 26.69 24.56 -17.33
N ARG A 550 27.77 25.32 -17.21
CA ARG A 550 27.85 26.53 -16.39
C ARG A 550 27.78 27.75 -17.29
N GLY A 551 26.86 28.66 -16.98
CA GLY A 551 26.77 29.95 -17.64
C GLY A 551 27.99 30.83 -17.38
N PRO A 552 28.19 31.88 -18.19
CA PRO A 552 29.43 32.67 -18.23
C PRO A 552 29.76 33.40 -16.93
N ARG A 553 28.80 33.60 -16.02
CA ARG A 553 28.98 34.24 -14.71
C ARG A 553 28.91 33.26 -13.53
N SER A 554 29.17 31.98 -13.79
CA SER A 554 29.25 30.95 -12.75
C SER A 554 30.59 31.03 -12.02
N ILE A 555 30.60 31.64 -10.83
CA ILE A 555 31.82 31.79 -10.01
C ILE A 555 31.85 30.71 -8.92
N SER A 556 33.02 30.12 -8.70
CA SER A 556 33.31 29.27 -7.54
C SER A 556 34.21 30.05 -6.60
N ASN A 557 33.75 30.31 -5.39
CA ASN A 557 34.59 30.95 -4.38
C ASN A 557 35.61 29.93 -3.86
N PHE A 558 36.90 30.23 -3.94
CA PHE A 558 37.97 29.42 -3.38
C PHE A 558 38.57 30.16 -2.19
N PHE A 559 38.41 29.61 -1.00
CA PHE A 559 38.84 30.21 0.27
C PHE A 559 40.10 29.54 0.83
N GLY A 560 40.88 28.84 -0.01
CA GLY A 560 42.12 28.14 0.36
C GLY A 560 41.96 26.68 0.78
N LEU A 561 43.06 26.09 1.24
CA LEU A 561 43.14 24.68 1.65
C LEU A 561 43.17 24.58 3.17
N GLY A 562 42.05 24.14 3.76
CA GLY A 562 41.94 23.85 5.18
C GLY A 562 41.25 24.95 5.99
N ASN A 563 40.79 24.57 7.18
CA ASN A 563 39.99 25.42 8.07
C ASN A 563 40.76 26.62 8.66
N GLU A 564 42.09 26.62 8.56
CA GLU A 564 42.96 27.69 9.05
C GLU A 564 43.28 28.75 7.99
N THR A 565 42.64 28.70 6.81
CA THR A 565 42.89 29.72 5.79
C THR A 565 42.28 31.05 6.21
N VAL A 566 43.11 32.07 6.31
CA VAL A 566 42.69 33.44 6.59
C VAL A 566 42.12 34.08 5.33
N PHE A 567 40.88 34.58 5.41
CA PHE A 567 40.27 35.36 4.33
C PHE A 567 40.88 36.77 4.29
N GLU A 568 41.87 36.99 3.42
CA GLU A 568 42.43 38.32 3.19
C GLU A 568 41.55 39.10 2.19
N ASN A 569 40.68 39.97 2.69
CA ASN A 569 39.94 40.92 1.86
C ASN A 569 40.84 42.14 1.58
N LYS A 570 41.55 42.14 0.44
CA LYS A 570 42.52 43.20 0.09
C LYS A 570 41.92 44.45 -0.56
N ASP A 571 40.60 44.50 -0.72
CA ASP A 571 39.90 45.69 -1.23
C ASP A 571 39.00 46.27 -0.14
N ASN A 572 39.57 47.20 0.65
CA ASN A 572 38.85 48.17 1.47
C ASN A 572 39.57 49.52 1.38
#